data_AF-A0A8S3HWK6-F1
#
_entry.id   AF-A0A8S3HWK6-F1
#
_cell.length_a   1.000
_cell.length_b   1.000
_cell.length_c   1.000
_cell.angle_alpha   90.00
_cell.angle_beta   90.00
_cell.angle_gamma   90.00
#
_symmetry.space_group_name_H-M   'P 1'
#
loop_
_entity.id
_entity.type
_entity.pdbx_description
1 polymer ?
#
loop_
_entity_poly.entity_id
_entity_poly.type
_entity_poly.pdbx_seq_one_letter_code
_entity_poly.pdbx_strand_id
1 'polypeptide(L)'
;MERIRPITGSFPGGRFMNILVLHIFDIVQSFEHEFFAQISLSFPVLNHLTLSNTISKNVTPLQQILKPENASSIIEFSHLVELGCFDVHIDYVEQFLSNLNTRLPCLSKLHVKYEHL
;
A
#
# COMPACT_ATOMS: atom_id res chain seq x y z
N MET A 1 8.44 25.51 -9.13
CA MET A 1 8.60 24.24 -8.39
C MET A 1 7.25 23.55 -8.36
N GLU A 2 7.07 22.52 -9.18
CA GLU A 2 5.88 21.68 -9.13
C GLU A 2 5.92 20.86 -7.83
N ARG A 3 4.96 21.10 -6.93
CA ARG A 3 4.82 20.32 -5.70
C ARG A 3 4.14 19.01 -6.06
N ILE A 4 4.88 17.90 -5.99
CA ILE A 4 4.30 16.55 -6.02
C ILE A 4 3.33 16.48 -4.83
N ARG A 5 2.03 16.38 -5.11
CA ARG A 5 1.03 16.23 -4.04
C ARG A 5 1.06 14.77 -3.55
N PRO A 6 1.15 14.53 -2.24
CA PRO A 6 1.08 13.18 -1.70
C PRO A 6 -0.29 12.58 -1.99
N ILE A 7 -0.31 11.29 -2.35
CA ILE A 7 -1.55 10.52 -2.44
C ILE A 7 -1.99 10.18 -1.01
N THR A 8 -3.21 10.57 -0.65
CA THR A 8 -3.81 10.32 0.67
C THR A 8 -4.96 9.33 0.54
N GLY A 9 -5.53 8.86 1.66
CA GLY A 9 -6.68 7.94 1.66
C GLY A 9 -7.92 8.44 0.90
N SER A 10 -7.97 9.72 0.54
CA SER A 10 -9.03 10.35 -0.29
C SER A 10 -8.73 10.34 -1.80
N PHE A 11 -7.78 9.51 -2.24
CA PHE A 11 -7.41 9.40 -3.64
C PHE A 11 -8.63 9.00 -4.50
N PRO A 12 -9.08 9.84 -5.45
CA PRO A 12 -10.29 9.59 -6.23
C PRO A 12 -10.12 8.50 -7.30
N GLY A 13 -8.94 7.87 -7.37
CA GLY A 13 -8.56 6.95 -8.44
C GLY A 13 -8.09 7.67 -9.71
N GLY A 14 -7.84 6.88 -10.75
CA GLY A 14 -7.43 7.33 -12.07
C GLY A 14 -6.77 6.20 -12.83
N ARG A 15 -6.15 6.48 -13.99
CA ARG A 15 -5.31 5.50 -14.69
C ARG A 15 -4.04 6.16 -15.17
N PHE A 16 -2.93 5.82 -14.53
CA PHE A 16 -1.63 6.42 -14.71
C PHE A 16 -0.66 5.38 -15.30
N MET A 17 -0.65 5.28 -16.63
CA MET A 17 0.08 4.24 -17.37
C MET A 17 1.61 4.44 -17.41
N ASN A 18 2.12 5.59 -16.96
CA ASN A 18 3.53 5.95 -17.08
C ASN A 18 4.22 6.18 -15.72
N ILE A 19 3.49 5.95 -14.62
CA ILE A 19 4.04 6.13 -13.28
C ILE A 19 4.62 4.80 -12.80
N LEU A 20 5.95 4.77 -12.68
CA LEU A 20 6.71 3.58 -12.29
C LEU A 20 7.09 3.57 -10.81
N VAL A 21 7.09 4.74 -10.17
CA VAL A 21 7.52 4.93 -8.79
C VAL A 21 6.46 5.73 -8.06
N LEU A 22 6.00 5.19 -6.93
CA LEU A 22 5.01 5.82 -6.08
C LEU A 22 5.49 5.84 -4.63
N HIS A 23 5.45 7.03 -4.04
CA HIS A 23 5.67 7.21 -2.62
C HIS A 23 4.36 7.65 -1.97
N ILE A 24 3.88 6.85 -1.03
CA ILE A 24 2.67 7.10 -0.27
C ILE A 24 3.10 7.44 1.15
N PHE A 25 2.66 8.62 1.60
CA PHE A 25 2.95 9.14 2.92
C PHE A 25 1.63 9.35 3.63
N ASP A 26 1.45 8.67 4.76
CA ASP A 26 0.38 8.98 5.69
C ASP A 26 0.92 9.74 6.90
N ILE A 27 0.16 10.77 7.25
CA ILE A 27 0.38 11.67 8.38
C ILE A 27 -0.88 11.86 9.21
N VAL A 28 -2.05 11.35 8.78
CA VAL A 28 -3.34 11.54 9.49
C VAL A 28 -4.17 10.27 9.70
N GLN A 29 -4.23 9.31 8.76
CA GLN A 29 -5.19 8.20 8.83
C GLN A 29 -4.74 6.93 8.11
N SER A 30 -4.83 5.80 8.81
CA SER A 30 -4.47 4.50 8.25
C SER A 30 -5.16 4.18 6.92
N PHE A 31 -4.40 3.66 5.95
CA PHE A 31 -4.95 3.22 4.67
C PHE A 31 -5.74 1.93 4.84
N GLU A 32 -6.97 1.92 4.36
CA GLU A 32 -7.83 0.73 4.31
C GLU A 32 -7.42 -0.20 3.16
N HIS A 33 -7.93 -1.44 3.17
CA HIS A 33 -7.59 -2.43 2.15
C HIS A 33 -7.97 -1.95 0.73
N GLU A 34 -9.12 -1.30 0.63
CA GLU A 34 -9.69 -0.69 -0.57
C GLU A 34 -8.76 0.36 -1.17
N PHE A 35 -7.98 1.07 -0.35
CA PHE A 35 -7.02 2.05 -0.84
C PHE A 35 -5.96 1.36 -1.72
N PHE A 36 -5.39 0.25 -1.27
CA PHE A 36 -4.36 -0.46 -2.03
C PHE A 36 -4.91 -1.12 -3.29
N ALA A 37 -6.18 -1.53 -3.29
CA ALA A 37 -6.87 -1.96 -4.50
C ALA A 37 -7.00 -0.81 -5.52
N GLN A 38 -7.32 0.41 -5.05
CA GLN A 38 -7.35 1.59 -5.92
C GLN A 38 -5.96 1.93 -6.46
N ILE A 39 -4.90 1.78 -5.66
CA ILE A 39 -3.52 1.97 -6.12
C ILE A 39 -3.16 0.95 -7.21
N SER A 40 -3.44 -0.34 -7.01
CA SER A 40 -3.10 -1.35 -8.02
C SER A 40 -3.81 -1.11 -9.36
N LEU A 41 -5.07 -0.68 -9.33
CA LEU A 41 -5.85 -0.33 -10.52
C LEU A 41 -5.35 0.96 -11.17
N SER A 42 -4.97 1.96 -10.36
CA SER A 42 -4.59 3.28 -10.86
C SER A 42 -3.18 3.32 -11.43
N PHE A 43 -2.28 2.46 -10.94
CA PHE A 43 -0.88 2.42 -11.32
C PHE A 43 -0.50 1.02 -11.83
N PRO A 44 -1.04 0.59 -12.99
CA PRO A 44 -0.92 -0.79 -13.45
C PRO A 44 0.53 -1.19 -13.79
N VAL A 45 1.42 -0.24 -14.06
CA VAL A 45 2.85 -0.50 -14.36
C VAL A 45 3.78 -0.12 -13.20
N LEU A 46 3.23 0.03 -11.99
CA LEU A 46 4.00 0.43 -10.83
C LEU A 46 5.11 -0.59 -10.54
N ASN A 47 6.34 -0.10 -10.45
CA ASN A 47 7.54 -0.90 -10.26
C ASN A 47 8.10 -0.74 -8.84
N HIS A 48 8.04 0.48 -8.28
CA HIS A 48 8.52 0.76 -6.93
C HIS A 48 7.41 1.43 -6.11
N LEU A 49 7.10 0.85 -4.95
CA LEU A 49 6.13 1.39 -4.01
C LEU A 49 6.83 1.62 -2.67
N THR A 50 6.78 2.85 -2.19
CA THR A 50 7.25 3.21 -0.86
C THR A 50 6.07 3.65 -0.02
N LEU A 51 5.90 3.04 1.14
CA LEU A 51 4.92 3.36 2.16
C LEU A 51 5.65 3.90 3.38
N SER A 52 5.09 4.97 3.93
CA SER A 52 5.50 5.48 5.24
C SER A 52 4.33 6.07 5.99
N ASN A 53 4.30 5.85 7.30
CA ASN A 53 3.26 6.38 8.18
C ASN A 53 3.89 7.04 9.41
N THR A 54 3.81 8.37 9.47
CA THR A 54 4.53 9.13 10.49
C THR A 54 3.79 9.22 11.83
N ILE A 55 2.64 8.55 12.00
CA ILE A 55 1.78 8.77 13.17
C ILE A 55 2.05 7.81 14.34
N SER A 56 2.37 8.46 15.46
CA SER A 56 2.31 8.06 16.87
C SER A 56 1.42 6.86 17.22
N LYS A 57 2.02 5.93 17.98
CA LYS A 57 1.57 4.80 18.86
C LYS A 57 0.11 4.67 19.34
N ASN A 58 -0.81 5.58 19.00
CA ASN A 58 -2.21 5.62 19.46
C ASN A 58 -3.21 5.38 18.31
N VAL A 59 -2.75 4.93 17.14
CA VAL A 59 -3.64 4.56 16.05
C VAL A 59 -4.37 3.29 16.45
N THR A 60 -5.70 3.36 16.50
CA THR A 60 -6.57 2.20 16.63
C THR A 60 -6.09 1.15 15.63
N PRO A 61 -5.87 -0.13 16.03
CA PRO A 61 -5.53 -1.19 15.10
C PRO A 61 -6.44 -1.08 13.89
N LEU A 62 -5.92 -1.31 12.68
CA LEU A 62 -6.76 -1.42 11.50
C LEU A 62 -7.88 -2.37 11.92
N GLN A 63 -9.09 -1.84 12.11
CA GLN A 63 -10.21 -2.71 12.38
C GLN A 63 -10.26 -3.53 11.12
N GLN A 64 -9.85 -4.78 11.23
CA GLN A 64 -10.04 -5.78 10.21
C GLN A 64 -11.55 -5.90 10.07
N ILE A 65 -12.18 -4.96 9.37
CA ILE A 65 -13.48 -5.11 8.76
C ILE A 65 -13.22 -6.02 7.54
N LEU A 66 -12.61 -7.17 7.79
CA LEU A 66 -12.90 -8.37 7.05
C LEU A 66 -14.33 -8.70 7.43
N LYS A 67 -15.29 -8.01 6.82
CA LYS A 67 -16.56 -8.65 6.53
C LYS A 67 -16.18 -9.71 5.50
N PRO A 68 -16.13 -11.00 5.86
CA PRO A 68 -15.68 -12.07 4.95
C PRO A 68 -16.54 -12.18 3.67
N GLU A 69 -17.65 -11.44 3.64
CA GLU A 69 -18.68 -11.46 2.61
C GLU A 69 -18.34 -10.57 1.41
N ASN A 70 -17.37 -9.63 1.53
CA ASN A 70 -17.02 -8.67 0.47
C ASN A 70 -15.54 -8.70 0.01
N ALA A 71 -14.68 -9.53 0.62
CA ALA A 71 -13.24 -9.57 0.35
C ALA A 71 -12.84 -10.36 -0.92
N SER A 72 -13.61 -10.23 -2.00
CA SER A 72 -13.46 -11.06 -3.21
C SER A 72 -12.49 -10.49 -4.27
N SER A 73 -11.97 -9.28 -4.07
CA SER A 73 -11.08 -8.67 -5.07
C SER A 73 -9.61 -8.93 -4.73
N ILE A 74 -8.98 -9.80 -5.51
CA ILE A 74 -7.53 -9.98 -5.50
C ILE A 74 -6.87 -8.66 -5.92
N ILE A 75 -6.04 -8.11 -5.05
CA ILE A 75 -5.15 -6.98 -5.33
C ILE A 75 -3.88 -7.55 -5.94
N GLU A 76 -3.63 -7.27 -7.21
CA GLU A 76 -2.40 -7.70 -7.87
C GLU A 76 -1.56 -6.50 -8.29
N PHE A 77 -0.30 -6.47 -7.88
CA PHE A 77 0.71 -5.56 -8.38
C PHE A 77 1.63 -6.31 -9.35
N SER A 78 1.18 -6.50 -10.58
CA SER A 78 1.82 -7.39 -11.56
C SER A 78 3.25 -6.99 -11.94
N HIS A 79 3.65 -5.74 -11.71
CA HIS A 79 4.96 -5.21 -12.11
C HIS A 79 5.80 -4.70 -10.93
N LEU A 80 5.33 -4.84 -9.70
CA LEU A 80 6.03 -4.31 -8.53
C LEU A 80 7.26 -5.15 -8.24
N VAL A 81 8.44 -4.52 -8.35
CA VAL A 81 9.75 -5.14 -8.12
C VAL A 81 10.27 -4.82 -6.72
N GLU A 82 9.96 -3.63 -6.21
CA GLU A 82 10.45 -3.13 -4.93
C GLU A 82 9.30 -2.58 -4.07
N LEU A 83 9.18 -3.14 -2.86
CA LEU A 83 8.27 -2.65 -1.83
C LEU A 83 9.08 -2.15 -0.63
N GLY A 84 8.92 -0.87 -0.32
CA GLY A 84 9.49 -0.24 0.87
C GLY A 84 8.43 0.13 1.88
N CYS A 85 8.58 -0.36 3.10
CA CYS A 85 7.71 -0.14 4.25
C CYS A 85 8.56 0.51 5.35
N PHE A 86 8.68 1.83 5.31
CA PHE A 86 9.53 2.59 6.23
C PHE A 86 8.66 3.30 7.26
N ASP A 87 8.91 3.04 8.55
CA ASP A 87 8.12 3.63 9.62
C ASP A 87 6.61 3.42 9.39
N VAL A 88 6.20 2.17 9.15
CA VAL A 88 4.78 1.79 9.00
C VAL A 88 4.34 0.89 10.15
N HIS A 89 3.04 0.83 10.42
CA HIS A 89 2.46 -0.18 11.30
C HIS A 89 2.60 -1.59 10.69
N ILE A 90 2.73 -2.62 11.52
CA ILE A 90 2.92 -4.02 11.06
C ILE A 90 1.77 -4.52 10.18
N ASP A 91 0.53 -4.06 10.45
CA ASP A 91 -0.66 -4.41 9.67
C ASP A 91 -0.49 -4.13 8.17
N TYR A 92 0.28 -3.09 7.78
CA TYR A 92 0.57 -2.83 6.37
C TYR A 92 1.45 -3.91 5.78
N VAL A 93 2.48 -4.33 6.51
CA VAL A 93 3.37 -5.41 6.08
C VAL A 93 2.56 -6.70 5.92
N GLU A 94 1.69 -7.03 6.88
CA GLU A 94 0.81 -8.19 6.81
C GLU A 94 -0.17 -8.13 5.64
N GLN A 95 -0.72 -6.95 5.31
CA GLN A 95 -1.61 -6.80 4.17
C GLN A 95 -0.93 -7.15 2.84
N PHE A 96 0.35 -6.84 2.69
CA PHE A 96 1.10 -7.16 1.47
C PHE A 96 1.66 -8.58 1.45
N LEU A 97 2.12 -9.08 2.60
CA LEU A 97 2.89 -10.34 2.67
C LEU A 97 2.07 -11.55 3.15
N SER A 98 1.09 -11.33 4.02
CA SER A 98 0.33 -12.40 4.69
C SER A 98 -1.09 -12.57 4.15
N ASN A 99 -1.63 -11.56 3.47
CA ASN A 99 -2.98 -11.61 2.91
C ASN A 99 -3.01 -12.41 1.60
N LEU A 100 -3.79 -13.49 1.57
CA LEU A 100 -4.01 -14.33 0.37
C LEU A 100 -4.61 -13.55 -0.81
N ASN A 101 -5.17 -12.37 -0.54
CA ASN A 101 -5.76 -11.50 -1.56
C ASN A 101 -4.76 -10.54 -2.19
N THR A 102 -3.50 -10.48 -1.74
CA THR A 102 -2.48 -9.62 -2.36
C THR A 102 -1.47 -10.46 -3.12
N ARG A 103 -1.23 -10.13 -4.40
CA ARG A 103 -0.28 -10.81 -5.28
C ARG A 103 0.81 -9.87 -5.76
N LEU A 104 2.06 -10.26 -5.52
CA LEU A 104 3.26 -9.49 -5.86
C LEU A 104 4.23 -10.37 -6.68
N PRO A 105 3.85 -10.85 -7.88
CA PRO A 105 4.58 -11.89 -8.61
C PRO A 105 6.01 -11.50 -9.03
N CYS A 106 6.29 -10.20 -9.14
CA CYS A 106 7.59 -9.67 -9.53
C CYS A 106 8.42 -9.12 -8.36
N LEU A 107 7.94 -9.24 -7.12
CA LEU A 107 8.64 -8.66 -5.97
C LEU A 107 9.99 -9.35 -5.78
N SER A 108 11.06 -8.57 -5.86
CA SER A 108 12.44 -9.06 -5.68
C SER A 108 13.16 -8.33 -4.55
N LYS A 109 12.64 -7.19 -4.11
CA LYS A 109 13.20 -6.39 -3.03
C LYS A 109 12.11 -5.98 -2.06
N LEU A 110 12.35 -6.27 -0.79
CA LEU A 110 11.49 -5.89 0.31
C LEU A 110 12.32 -5.13 1.34
N HIS A 111 11.92 -3.91 1.65
CA HIS A 111 12.49 -3.12 2.73
C HIS A 111 11.44 -3.00 3.83
N VAL A 112 11.61 -3.77 4.90
CA VAL A 112 10.77 -3.71 6.11
C VAL A 112 11.68 -3.59 7.32
N LYS A 113 11.18 -3.08 8.44
CA LYS A 113 11.91 -3.17 9.71
C LYS A 113 12.00 -4.64 10.12
N TYR A 114 13.17 -5.03 10.65
CA TYR A 114 13.41 -6.41 11.11
C TYR A 114 12.37 -6.87 12.14
N GLU A 115 11.87 -5.95 12.97
CA GLU A 115 10.83 -6.20 13.98
C GLU A 115 9.46 -6.63 13.39
N HIS A 116 9.28 -6.53 12.07
CA HIS A 116 8.05 -6.90 11.37
C HIS A 116 8.19 -8.20 10.55
N LEU A 117 9.34 -8.90 10.64
CA LEU A 117 9.59 -10.22 10.07
C LEU A 117 9.52 -11.29 11.16
#